data_AF-A0A1T4KLQ3-F1
#
_entry.id   AF-A0A1T4KLQ3-F1
#
_cell.length_a   1.000
_cell.length_b   1.000
_cell.length_c   1.000
_cell.angle_alpha   90.00
_cell.angle_beta   90.00
_cell.angle_gamma   90.00
#
_symmetry.space_group_name_H-M   'P 1'
#
loop_
_entity.id
_entity.type
_entity.pdbx_description
1 polymer ?
#
loop_
_entity_poly.entity_id
_entity_poly.type
_entity_poly.pdbx_seq_one_letter_code
_entity_poly.pdbx_strand_id
1 'polypeptide(L)'
;MNKQYERKVKENKPVVAICYDFDKTLTPDDMQAQGFIQSVGYDVNSFWEKSNGLAEHNEMDQNLAYMYTMLHESEGKVLFTKKSLRDYGSKIQLFPGVEEWFERIRDYAKDKGVIIEHYIISSGLKEMIGELKLPPLLNAYTQAHFITMTGMWLNGLLKSLIIQTKRSLFSELRKEPWI
;
A
#
# COMPACT_ATOMS: atom_id res chain seq x y z
N MET A 1 28.85 9.00 -23.28
CA MET A 1 27.67 9.75 -23.76
C MET A 1 27.02 10.45 -22.57
N ASN A 2 27.12 11.79 -22.48
CA ASN A 2 26.39 12.56 -21.49
C ASN A 2 24.92 12.58 -21.89
N LYS A 3 24.07 11.79 -21.21
CA LYS A 3 22.62 11.95 -21.33
C LYS A 3 22.27 13.35 -20.79
N GLN A 4 21.90 14.24 -21.68
CA GLN A 4 21.39 15.57 -21.32
C GLN A 4 19.96 15.36 -20.77
N TYR A 5 19.78 15.58 -19.47
CA TYR A 5 18.47 15.48 -18.85
C TYR A 5 17.78 16.84 -18.94
N GLU A 6 16.61 16.89 -19.58
CA GLU A 6 15.72 18.05 -19.51
C GLU A 6 15.08 18.09 -18.11
N ARG A 7 15.43 19.09 -17.31
CA ARG A 7 14.85 19.26 -15.98
C ARG A 7 13.54 20.02 -16.08
N LYS A 8 12.46 19.40 -15.61
CA LYS A 8 11.16 20.06 -15.44
C LYS A 8 11.12 20.79 -14.10
N VAL A 9 10.43 21.93 -14.07
CA VAL A 9 10.22 22.74 -12.88
C VAL A 9 8.74 22.64 -12.51
N LYS A 10 8.44 22.22 -11.28
CA LYS A 10 7.06 22.16 -10.75
C LYS A 10 6.70 23.46 -10.04
N GLU A 11 7.62 23.98 -9.23
CA GLU A 11 7.43 25.14 -8.38
C GLU A 11 8.66 26.06 -8.40
N ASN A 12 8.53 27.25 -7.82
CA ASN A 12 9.62 28.22 -7.68
C ASN A 12 10.71 27.80 -6.67
N LYS A 13 10.53 26.68 -5.97
CA LYS A 13 11.49 26.10 -5.01
C LYS A 13 11.84 24.67 -5.41
N PRO A 14 13.05 24.18 -5.07
CA PRO A 14 13.39 22.77 -5.26
C PRO A 14 12.39 21.86 -4.54
N VAL A 15 11.95 20.82 -5.22
CA VAL A 15 11.05 19.79 -4.67
C VAL A 15 11.86 18.51 -4.44
N VAL A 16 11.74 17.93 -3.25
CA VAL A 16 12.33 16.64 -2.89
C VAL A 16 11.21 15.68 -2.52
N ALA A 17 11.12 14.59 -3.28
CA ALA A 17 10.23 13.48 -2.98
C ALA A 17 10.95 12.47 -2.06
N ILE A 18 10.31 12.08 -0.97
CA ILE A 18 10.75 10.98 -0.12
C ILE A 18 9.74 9.84 -0.25
N CYS A 19 10.23 8.69 -0.72
CA CYS A 19 9.42 7.50 -0.92
C CYS A 19 9.70 6.48 0.18
N TYR A 20 8.64 5.94 0.77
CA TYR A 20 8.68 4.96 1.86
C TYR A 20 8.05 3.66 1.38
N ASP A 21 8.64 2.53 1.76
CA ASP A 21 7.87 1.29 1.89
C ASP A 21 6.96 1.37 3.13
N PHE A 22 6.06 0.41 3.31
CA PHE A 22 5.09 0.41 4.41
C PHE A 22 5.40 -0.67 5.45
N ASP A 23 5.21 -1.94 5.09
CA ASP A 23 5.40 -3.06 6.01
C ASP A 23 6.87 -3.13 6.43
N LYS A 24 7.12 -3.30 7.73
CA LYS A 24 8.48 -3.35 8.32
C LYS A 24 9.32 -2.08 8.08
N THR A 25 8.70 -0.99 7.64
CA THR A 25 9.33 0.33 7.42
C THR A 25 8.63 1.42 8.23
N LEU A 26 7.32 1.60 8.01
CA LEU A 26 6.47 2.50 8.79
C LEU A 26 5.73 1.74 9.91
N THR A 27 5.51 0.44 9.71
CA THR A 27 4.92 -0.47 10.70
C THR A 27 5.95 -1.49 11.18
N PRO A 28 5.83 -2.01 12.41
CA PRO A 28 6.72 -3.07 12.91
C PRO A 28 6.46 -4.42 12.24
N ASP A 29 5.21 -4.67 11.86
CA ASP A 29 4.76 -5.95 11.32
C ASP A 29 4.08 -5.77 9.96
N ASP A 30 3.93 -6.88 9.24
CA ASP A 30 3.10 -6.94 8.04
C ASP A 30 1.66 -6.53 8.40
N MET A 31 1.05 -5.63 7.63
CA MET A 31 -0.27 -5.07 7.94
C MET A 31 -1.35 -6.14 8.17
N GLN A 32 -1.24 -7.28 7.47
CA GLN A 32 -2.17 -8.39 7.54
C GLN A 32 -2.03 -9.18 8.85
N ALA A 33 -0.81 -9.21 9.42
CA ALA A 33 -0.52 -9.86 10.69
C ALA A 33 -1.12 -9.11 11.89
N GLN A 34 -1.56 -7.87 11.70
CA GLN A 34 -2.16 -7.01 12.73
C GLN A 34 -3.68 -7.21 12.86
N GLY A 35 -4.16 -8.45 12.75
CA GLY A 35 -5.52 -8.85 13.10
C GLY A 35 -6.33 -9.53 12.00
N PHE A 36 -5.98 -9.36 10.72
CA PHE A 36 -6.69 -10.04 9.63
C PHE A 36 -6.38 -11.54 9.62
N ILE A 37 -5.10 -11.91 9.69
CA ILE A 37 -4.70 -13.33 9.63
C ILE A 37 -5.37 -14.14 10.76
N GLN A 38 -5.43 -13.56 11.96
CA GLN A 38 -6.04 -14.20 13.12
C GLN A 38 -7.56 -14.33 12.96
N SER A 39 -8.23 -13.38 12.30
CA SER A 39 -9.68 -13.43 12.11
C SER A 39 -10.11 -14.52 11.13
N VAL A 40 -9.23 -14.95 10.22
CA VAL A 40 -9.47 -16.09 9.32
C VAL A 40 -9.03 -17.43 9.92
N GLY A 41 -8.57 -17.44 11.17
CA GLY A 41 -8.25 -18.63 11.95
C GLY A 41 -6.84 -19.17 11.76
N TYR A 42 -5.90 -18.33 11.34
CA TYR A 42 -4.49 -18.70 11.17
C TYR A 42 -3.60 -17.99 12.19
N ASP A 43 -2.46 -18.60 12.52
CA ASP A 43 -1.31 -17.87 13.01
C ASP A 43 -0.52 -17.28 11.83
N VAL A 44 0.34 -16.29 12.11
CA VAL A 44 1.05 -15.52 11.08
C VAL A 44 1.96 -16.42 10.25
N ASN A 45 2.66 -17.37 10.88
CA ASN A 45 3.62 -18.22 10.18
C ASN A 45 2.90 -19.22 9.25
N SER A 46 1.87 -19.91 9.75
CA SER A 46 1.13 -20.88 8.93
C SER A 46 0.41 -20.22 7.75
N PHE A 47 -0.07 -18.98 7.91
CA PHE A 47 -0.63 -18.21 6.81
C PHE A 47 0.40 -17.93 5.72
N TRP A 48 1.59 -17.43 6.09
CA TRP A 48 2.65 -17.13 5.14
C TRP A 48 3.25 -18.38 4.49
N GLU A 49 3.41 -19.48 5.23
CA GLU A 49 3.82 -20.77 4.67
C GLU A 49 2.84 -21.23 3.58
N LYS A 50 1.53 -21.14 3.85
CA LYS A 50 0.49 -21.49 2.87
C LYS A 50 0.56 -20.60 1.63
N SER A 51 0.62 -19.29 1.82
CA SER A 51 0.68 -18.31 0.73
C SER A 51 1.93 -18.47 -0.11
N ASN A 52 3.10 -18.59 0.52
CA ASN A 52 4.38 -18.71 -0.17
C ASN A 52 4.49 -20.07 -0.88
N GLY A 53 3.96 -21.13 -0.26
CA GLY A 53 3.81 -22.43 -0.91
C GLY A 53 2.92 -22.34 -2.15
N LEU A 54 1.78 -21.65 -2.07
CA LEU A 54 0.94 -21.43 -3.25
C LEU A 54 1.70 -20.72 -4.38
N ALA A 55 2.49 -19.70 -4.03
CA ALA A 55 3.31 -18.97 -5.00
C ALA A 55 4.33 -19.87 -5.68
N GLU A 56 5.09 -20.64 -4.90
CA GLU A 56 6.16 -21.52 -5.40
C GLU A 56 5.61 -22.65 -6.28
N HIS A 57 4.58 -23.36 -5.82
CA HIS A 57 4.05 -24.53 -6.54
C HIS A 57 3.33 -24.17 -7.85
N ASN A 58 2.90 -22.91 -8.00
CA ASN A 58 2.09 -22.46 -9.13
C ASN A 58 2.77 -21.33 -9.94
N GLU A 59 4.04 -21.04 -9.67
CA GLU A 59 4.81 -19.97 -10.32
C GLU A 59 4.08 -18.60 -10.27
N MET A 60 3.41 -18.31 -9.14
CA MET A 60 2.67 -17.06 -8.96
C MET A 60 3.55 -15.97 -8.36
N ASP A 61 3.22 -14.71 -8.64
CA ASP A 61 3.75 -13.58 -7.87
C ASP A 61 3.33 -13.71 -6.39
N GLN A 62 4.27 -13.47 -5.48
CA GLN A 62 4.02 -13.62 -4.04
C GLN A 62 2.94 -12.67 -3.52
N ASN A 63 2.82 -11.46 -4.08
CA ASN A 63 1.76 -10.54 -3.66
C ASN A 63 0.38 -11.06 -4.06
N LEU A 64 0.29 -11.59 -5.28
CA LEU A 64 -0.95 -12.19 -5.78
C LEU A 64 -1.33 -13.45 -5.00
N ALA A 65 -0.36 -14.28 -4.66
CA ALA A 65 -0.59 -15.50 -3.89
C ALA A 65 -1.15 -15.18 -2.50
N TYR A 66 -0.61 -14.18 -1.79
CA TYR A 66 -1.15 -13.84 -0.48
C TYR A 66 -2.52 -13.18 -0.58
N MET A 67 -2.76 -12.31 -1.56
CA MET A 67 -4.08 -11.67 -1.76
C MET A 67 -5.15 -12.71 -2.08
N TYR A 68 -4.82 -13.71 -2.89
CA TYR A 68 -5.69 -14.85 -3.16
C TYR A 68 -5.94 -15.67 -1.89
N THR A 69 -4.89 -15.95 -1.11
CA THR A 69 -5.00 -16.68 0.16
C THR A 69 -5.90 -15.93 1.15
N MET A 70 -5.76 -14.60 1.29
CA MET A 70 -6.63 -13.77 2.12
C MET A 70 -8.10 -13.91 1.70
N LEU A 71 -8.38 -13.83 0.38
CA LEU A 71 -9.73 -13.95 -0.14
C LEU A 71 -10.31 -15.33 0.16
N HIS A 72 -9.60 -16.40 -0.21
CA HIS A 72 -10.09 -17.77 -0.06
C HIS A 72 -10.29 -18.15 1.41
N GLU A 73 -9.33 -17.82 2.29
CA GLU A 73 -9.44 -18.17 3.72
C GLU A 73 -10.49 -17.37 4.48
N SER A 74 -10.90 -16.22 3.95
CA SER A 74 -11.98 -15.42 4.52
C SER A 74 -13.38 -15.99 4.24
N GLU A 75 -13.53 -16.84 3.22
CA GLU A 75 -14.84 -17.37 2.80
C GLU A 75 -15.55 -18.08 3.95
N GLY A 76 -16.78 -17.64 4.25
CA GLY A 76 -17.59 -18.18 5.34
C GLY A 76 -17.13 -17.82 6.76
N LYS A 77 -16.01 -17.09 6.93
CA LYS A 77 -15.46 -16.71 8.24
C LYS A 77 -15.52 -15.20 8.47
N VAL A 78 -15.07 -14.41 7.49
CA VAL A 78 -14.93 -12.96 7.60
C VAL A 78 -15.41 -12.32 6.30
N LEU A 79 -16.15 -11.23 6.41
CA LEU A 79 -16.52 -10.45 5.23
C LEU A 79 -15.26 -9.81 4.63
N PHE A 80 -14.92 -10.18 3.40
CA PHE A 80 -13.83 -9.56 2.65
C PHE A 80 -14.35 -8.37 1.83
N THR A 81 -14.41 -7.19 2.44
CA THR A 81 -15.01 -5.98 1.85
C THR A 81 -14.08 -4.79 2.06
N LYS A 82 -14.25 -3.71 1.27
CA LYS A 82 -13.49 -2.47 1.50
C LYS A 82 -13.67 -1.92 2.92
N LYS A 83 -14.87 -2.08 3.49
CA LYS A 83 -15.15 -1.66 4.86
C LYS A 83 -14.34 -2.46 5.87
N SER A 84 -14.36 -3.79 5.79
CA SER A 84 -13.60 -4.62 6.72
C SER A 84 -12.09 -4.40 6.60
N LEU A 85 -11.57 -4.23 5.38
CA LEU A 85 -10.16 -3.89 5.17
C LEU A 85 -9.78 -2.55 5.83
N ARG A 86 -10.64 -1.53 5.72
CA ARG A 86 -10.47 -0.26 6.46
C ARG A 86 -10.51 -0.46 7.97
N ASP A 87 -11.46 -1.26 8.47
CA ASP A 87 -11.57 -1.54 9.89
C ASP A 87 -10.32 -2.24 10.44
N TYR A 88 -9.66 -3.11 9.65
CA TYR A 88 -8.34 -3.66 9.99
C TYR A 88 -7.22 -2.62 9.87
N GLY A 89 -7.24 -1.81 8.82
CA GLY A 89 -6.30 -0.70 8.61
C GLY A 89 -6.23 0.26 9.80
N SER A 90 -7.39 0.61 10.37
CA SER A 90 -7.49 1.51 11.53
C SER A 90 -6.79 1.00 12.81
N LYS A 91 -6.46 -0.29 12.87
CA LYS A 91 -5.82 -0.93 14.03
C LYS A 91 -4.30 -1.03 13.88
N ILE A 92 -3.78 -0.75 12.68
CA ILE A 92 -2.35 -0.84 12.37
C ILE A 92 -1.56 0.10 13.28
N GLN A 93 -0.55 -0.46 13.94
CA GLN A 93 0.41 0.28 14.73
C GLN A 93 1.56 0.73 13.84
N LEU A 94 1.95 1.99 14.00
CA LEU A 94 3.15 2.55 13.39
C LEU A 94 4.34 2.43 14.35
N PHE A 95 5.56 2.48 13.83
CA PHE A 95 6.73 2.64 14.68
C PHE A 95 6.64 3.96 15.49
N PRO A 96 7.14 4.00 16.74
CA PRO A 96 7.21 5.22 17.51
C PRO A 96 7.93 6.34 16.74
N GLY A 97 7.30 7.53 16.65
CA GLY A 97 7.86 8.69 16.00
C GLY A 97 7.53 8.85 14.50
N VAL A 98 6.82 7.89 13.89
CA VAL A 98 6.38 7.97 12.48
C VAL A 98 5.27 9.00 12.30
N GLU A 99 4.34 9.12 13.24
CA GLU A 99 3.25 10.10 13.14
C GLU A 99 3.80 11.54 13.04
N GLU A 100 4.82 11.87 13.83
CA GLU A 100 5.45 13.18 13.84
C GLU A 100 6.54 13.36 12.78
N TRP A 101 7.03 12.27 12.19
CA TRP A 101 8.12 12.29 11.20
C TRP A 101 7.79 13.19 10.01
N PHE A 102 6.58 13.07 9.47
CA PHE A 102 6.20 13.77 8.24
C PHE A 102 6.19 15.29 8.41
N GLU A 103 5.59 15.80 9.49
CA GLU A 103 5.60 17.25 9.77
C GLU A 103 7.00 17.74 10.14
N ARG A 104 7.73 16.99 10.96
CA ARG A 104 9.09 17.35 11.37
C ARG A 104 10.04 17.57 10.18
N ILE A 105 9.94 16.72 9.16
CA ILE A 105 10.75 16.86 7.95
C ILE A 105 10.27 18.02 7.07
N ARG A 106 8.96 18.26 6.97
CA ARG A 106 8.43 19.44 6.25
C ARG A 106 8.89 20.75 6.88
N ASP A 107 8.79 20.86 8.20
CA ASP A 107 9.22 22.06 8.94
C ASP A 107 10.72 22.31 8.74
N TYR A 108 11.54 21.28 8.87
CA TYR A 108 12.97 21.39 8.63
C TYR A 108 13.29 21.86 7.20
N ALA A 109 12.59 21.33 6.19
CA ALA A 109 12.84 21.69 4.80
C ALA A 109 12.35 23.10 4.44
N LYS A 110 11.27 23.56 5.07
CA LYS A 110 10.74 24.92 4.91
C LYS A 110 11.79 25.96 5.25
N ASP A 111 12.52 25.77 6.34
CA ASP A 111 13.63 26.64 6.77
C ASP A 111 14.82 26.62 5.79
N LYS A 112 14.91 25.59 4.94
CA LYS A 112 15.93 25.45 3.88
C LYS A 112 15.43 25.90 2.51
N GLY A 113 14.19 26.40 2.41
CA GLY A 113 13.61 26.81 1.14
C GLY A 113 13.33 25.63 0.18
N VAL A 114 13.14 24.43 0.71
CA VAL A 114 12.85 23.19 -0.05
C VAL A 114 11.41 22.75 0.22
N ILE A 115 10.74 22.25 -0.81
CA ILE A 115 9.41 21.62 -0.70
C ILE A 115 9.62 20.12 -0.55
N ILE A 116 9.04 19.51 0.49
CA ILE A 116 9.06 18.06 0.69
C ILE A 116 7.72 17.48 0.31
N GLU A 117 7.77 16.41 -0.49
CA GLU A 117 6.63 15.56 -0.80
C GLU A 117 6.92 14.16 -0.25
N HIS A 118 5.94 13.59 0.45
CA HIS A 118 6.05 12.25 1.00
C HIS A 118 5.18 11.29 0.21
N TYR A 119 5.71 10.09 -0.05
CA TYR A 119 5.04 9.08 -0.84
C TYR A 119 5.18 7.72 -0.17
N ILE A 120 4.07 7.01 0.03
CA ILE A 120 4.13 5.58 0.38
C ILE A 120 4.06 4.80 -0.92
N ILE A 121 5.00 3.88 -1.14
CA ILE A 121 5.03 2.93 -2.24
C ILE A 121 5.03 1.53 -1.63
N SER A 122 3.89 0.85 -1.65
CA SER A 122 3.71 -0.45 -0.97
C SER A 122 3.09 -1.49 -1.90
N SER A 123 3.39 -2.78 -1.72
CA SER A 123 2.65 -3.86 -2.39
C SER A 123 1.35 -4.27 -1.69
N GLY A 124 1.03 -3.63 -0.56
CA GLY A 124 -0.12 -3.93 0.28
C GLY A 124 -1.49 -3.42 -0.22
N LEU A 125 -2.51 -3.60 0.60
CA LEU A 125 -3.89 -3.22 0.30
C LEU A 125 -4.13 -1.75 0.59
N LYS A 126 -4.56 -0.98 -0.43
CA LYS A 126 -4.81 0.47 -0.31
C LYS A 126 -5.79 0.80 0.82
N GLU A 127 -6.86 0.02 0.92
CA GLU A 127 -7.91 0.20 1.92
C GLU A 127 -7.39 0.05 3.36
N MET A 128 -6.32 -0.73 3.58
CA MET A 128 -5.70 -0.86 4.91
C MET A 128 -4.78 0.33 5.21
N ILE A 129 -4.01 0.81 4.22
CA ILE A 129 -3.10 1.96 4.40
C ILE A 129 -3.88 3.29 4.51
N GLY A 130 -4.99 3.43 3.78
CA GLY A 130 -5.74 4.68 3.68
C GLY A 130 -6.41 5.16 4.98
N GLU A 131 -6.54 4.30 5.98
CA GLU A 131 -7.14 4.63 7.29
C GLU A 131 -6.12 5.09 8.34
N LEU A 132 -4.84 5.04 8.02
CA LEU A 132 -3.82 5.61 8.90
C LEU A 132 -4.04 7.12 8.97
N LYS A 133 -3.85 7.69 10.16
CA LYS A 133 -3.90 9.14 10.41
C LYS A 133 -2.69 9.84 9.80
N LEU A 134 -2.55 9.73 8.49
CA LEU A 134 -1.47 10.32 7.74
C LEU A 134 -1.88 11.73 7.31
N PRO A 135 -0.95 12.68 7.28
CA PRO A 135 -1.26 14.05 6.93
C PRO A 135 -1.85 14.12 5.51
N PRO A 136 -2.74 15.11 5.22
CA PRO A 136 -3.54 15.18 3.99
C PRO A 136 -2.75 15.17 2.67
N LEU A 137 -1.43 15.43 2.72
CA LEU A 137 -0.54 15.55 1.56
C LEU A 137 0.27 14.26 1.29
N LEU A 138 0.00 13.17 2.01
CA LEU A 138 0.66 11.90 1.77
C LEU A 138 -0.07 11.11 0.68
N ASN A 139 0.57 10.97 -0.48
CA ASN A 139 0.05 10.11 -1.54
C ASN A 139 0.53 8.67 -1.30
N ALA A 140 -0.41 7.78 -0.97
CA ALA A 140 -0.15 6.34 -0.88
C ALA A 140 -0.41 5.67 -2.23
N TYR A 141 0.66 5.21 -2.87
CA TYR A 141 0.64 4.42 -4.09
C TYR A 141 0.89 2.95 -3.74
N THR A 142 -0.14 2.13 -3.89
CA THR A 142 -0.03 0.69 -3.68
C THR A 142 0.11 -0.06 -5.00
N GLN A 143 0.79 -1.21 -5.04
CA GLN A 143 0.75 -2.11 -6.19
C GLN A 143 -0.68 -2.54 -6.51
N ALA A 144 -1.61 -2.53 -5.56
CA ALA A 144 -3.04 -2.74 -5.81
C ALA A 144 -3.69 -1.66 -6.71
N HIS A 145 -3.03 -0.53 -7.03
CA HIS A 145 -3.41 0.32 -8.16
C HIS A 145 -2.93 -0.21 -9.51
N PHE A 146 -1.77 -0.88 -9.52
CA PHE A 146 -1.12 -1.44 -10.71
C PHE A 146 -1.52 -2.88 -10.99
N ILE A 147 -2.16 -3.53 -10.04
CA ILE A 147 -2.94 -4.73 -10.22
C ILE A 147 -4.37 -4.33 -9.95
N THR A 148 -5.14 -4.00 -10.99
CA THR A 148 -6.59 -3.91 -10.82
C THR A 148 -7.06 -5.32 -10.49
N MET A 149 -7.24 -5.58 -9.20
CA MET A 149 -8.10 -6.63 -8.67
C MET A 149 -9.54 -6.20 -9.00
N THR A 150 -9.97 -6.46 -10.23
CA THR A 150 -11.36 -6.24 -10.62
C THR A 150 -12.16 -7.35 -9.98
N GLY A 151 -12.63 -7.07 -8.78
CA GLY A 151 -13.62 -7.90 -8.13
C GLY A 151 -14.97 -7.72 -8.81
N MET A 152 -15.62 -8.78 -9.28
CA MET A 152 -17.06 -8.72 -9.51
C MET A 152 -17.73 -8.77 -8.14
N TRP A 153 -18.28 -7.64 -7.70
CA TRP A 153 -19.01 -7.54 -6.45
C TRP A 153 -20.51 -7.67 -6.73
N LEU A 154 -21.17 -8.62 -6.09
CA LEU A 154 -22.63 -8.77 -6.15
C LEU A 154 -23.17 -8.63 -4.72
N ASN A 155 -24.06 -7.66 -4.50
CA ASN A 155 -24.64 -7.36 -3.17
C ASN A 155 -23.59 -7.10 -2.07
N GLY A 156 -22.46 -6.47 -2.41
CA GLY A 156 -21.39 -6.15 -1.46
C GLY A 156 -20.45 -7.30 -1.11
N LEU A 157 -20.61 -8.48 -1.73
CA LEU A 157 -19.72 -9.64 -1.59
C LEU A 157 -18.87 -9.83 -2.86
N LEU A 158 -17.59 -10.13 -2.68
CA LEU A 158 -16.67 -10.44 -3.78
C LEU A 158 -17.00 -11.83 -4.34
N LYS A 159 -17.35 -11.93 -5.63
CA LYS A 159 -17.76 -13.18 -6.30
C LYS A 159 -16.68 -13.79 -7.19
N SER A 160 -15.86 -12.96 -7.81
CA SER A 160 -14.71 -13.40 -8.59
C SER A 160 -13.65 -12.32 -8.57
N LEU A 161 -12.39 -12.74 -8.62
CA LEU A 161 -11.25 -11.86 -8.60
C LEU A 161 -10.50 -11.98 -9.93
N ILE A 162 -10.54 -10.92 -10.74
CA ILE A 162 -9.72 -10.82 -11.95
C ILE A 162 -8.51 -9.97 -11.61
N ILE A 163 -7.32 -10.55 -11.76
CA ILE A 163 -6.04 -9.88 -11.54
C ILE A 163 -5.54 -9.38 -12.90
N GLN A 164 -5.53 -8.05 -13.11
CA GLN A 164 -4.97 -7.42 -14.31
C GLN A 164 -3.81 -6.51 -13.93
N THR A 165 -2.63 -6.75 -14.50
CA THR A 165 -1.47 -5.86 -14.33
C THR A 165 -1.55 -4.66 -15.28
N LYS A 166 -1.73 -3.45 -14.77
CA LYS A 166 -1.52 -2.19 -15.49
C LYS A 166 -0.04 -1.81 -15.53
N ARG A 167 0.39 -1.33 -16.68
CA ARG A 167 1.79 -0.97 -16.96
C ARG A 167 2.15 0.40 -16.32
N SER A 168 3.23 0.39 -15.52
CA SER A 168 4.07 1.52 -15.09
C SER A 168 3.56 2.47 -13.99
N LEU A 169 4.16 2.30 -12.80
CA LEU A 169 4.13 3.17 -11.61
C LEU A 169 4.31 4.66 -11.93
N PHE A 170 5.24 4.94 -12.84
CA PHE A 170 5.63 6.31 -13.22
C PHE A 170 4.66 7.00 -14.17
N SER A 171 3.73 6.27 -14.80
CA SER A 171 2.76 6.89 -15.71
C SER A 171 1.55 7.48 -14.97
N GLU A 172 1.16 6.90 -13.83
CA GLU A 172 0.06 7.41 -12.99
C GLU A 172 0.53 8.52 -12.05
N LEU A 173 1.77 8.45 -11.52
CA LEU A 173 2.44 9.59 -10.85
C LEU A 173 2.50 10.86 -11.72
N ARG A 174 2.34 10.74 -13.04
CA ARG A 174 2.36 11.86 -14.00
C ARG A 174 0.97 12.34 -14.45
N LYS A 175 -0.11 11.66 -14.07
CA LYS A 175 -1.47 11.87 -14.62
C LYS A 175 -2.45 12.54 -13.65
N GLU A 176 -2.20 12.50 -12.35
CA GLU A 176 -3.00 13.28 -11.39
C GLU A 176 -2.73 14.77 -11.60
N PRO A 177 -3.75 15.63 -11.77
CA PRO A 177 -3.55 17.07 -11.76
C PRO A 177 -3.00 17.46 -10.40
N TRP A 178 -1.83 18.07 -10.41
CA TRP A 178 -1.13 18.56 -9.24
C TRP A 178 -1.94 19.72 -8.61
N ILE A 179 -2.88 19.40 -7.72
CA ILE A 179 -3.63 20.38 -6.89
C ILE A 179 -2.79 20.73 -5.66
#